data_AF-A0A7S0SSB9-F1
#
_entry.id   AF-A0A7S0SSB9-F1
#
_cell.length_a   1.000
_cell.length_b   1.000
_cell.length_c   1.000
_cell.angle_alpha   90.00
_cell.angle_beta   90.00
_cell.angle_gamma   90.00
#
_symmetry.space_group_name_H-M   'P 1'
#
loop_
_entity.id
_entity.type
_entity.pdbx_description
1 polymer ?
#
loop_
_entity_poly.entity_id
_entity_poly.type
_entity_poly.pdbx_seq_one_letter_code
_entity_poly.pdbx_strand_id
1 'polypeptide(L)'
;AYPAGGGQPSDAGRIVGGGGGGVTFTVQDVKVVDGSVLHLGTFHEEGAEAQAFAPGADVTVHIDADRRLLNARIHSGGHLLDVAMTNVGFGPGVLVPAKGLHTPEQAYVEYTGKAEGLDKDKLMADLKAEMSRLVAAGGRSAAGIMTYDAAAEACGGSLPPYIPLGSSPR
;
A
#
# COMPACT_ATOMS: atom_id res chain seq x y z
N ALA A 1 8.66 10.30 -0.64
CA ALA A 1 8.65 8.85 -0.89
C ALA A 1 7.63 8.19 0.06
N TYR A 2 6.99 7.10 -0.33
CA TYR A 2 6.01 6.36 0.50
C TYR A 2 6.76 5.46 1.50
N PRO A 3 6.53 5.62 2.82
CA PRO A 3 7.03 4.68 3.81
C PRO A 3 6.29 3.34 3.73
N ALA A 4 6.96 2.23 4.03
CA ALA A 4 6.29 0.92 4.08
C ALA A 4 5.07 0.94 5.03
N GLY A 5 3.97 0.35 4.60
CA GLY A 5 2.71 0.39 5.34
C GLY A 5 1.60 -0.44 4.69
N GLY A 6 0.69 -0.97 5.51
CA GLY A 6 -0.46 -1.76 5.01
C GLY A 6 -0.06 -2.95 4.15
N GLY A 7 1.07 -3.60 4.45
CA GLY A 7 1.61 -4.71 3.65
C GLY A 7 2.33 -4.30 2.36
N GLN A 8 2.29 -3.03 1.96
CA GLN A 8 3.02 -2.53 0.78
C GLN A 8 4.46 -2.16 1.15
N PRO A 9 5.47 -2.57 0.36
CA PRO A 9 6.85 -2.12 0.53
C PRO A 9 7.01 -0.61 0.42
N SER A 10 8.09 -0.08 1.01
CA SER A 10 8.48 1.31 0.82
C SER A 10 8.86 1.60 -0.63
N ASP A 11 8.86 2.89 -0.96
CA ASP A 11 9.58 3.37 -2.14
C ASP A 11 11.09 3.19 -2.00
N ALA A 12 11.75 3.17 -3.16
CA ALA A 12 13.18 3.42 -3.32
C ALA A 12 13.37 4.59 -4.29
N GLY A 13 14.60 5.11 -4.37
CA GLY A 13 14.93 6.18 -5.30
C GLY A 13 16.17 6.95 -4.88
N ARG A 14 16.18 8.26 -5.08
CA ARG A 14 17.28 9.12 -4.66
C ARG A 14 16.80 10.50 -4.23
N ILE A 15 17.60 11.15 -3.39
CA ILE A 15 17.47 12.55 -3.01
C ILE A 15 18.69 13.27 -3.56
N VAL A 16 18.49 14.38 -4.26
CA VAL A 16 19.57 15.15 -4.89
C VAL A 16 19.55 16.58 -4.33
N GLY A 17 20.68 17.04 -3.81
CA GLY A 17 20.85 18.44 -3.39
C GLY A 17 21.22 19.33 -4.58
N GLY A 18 20.66 20.55 -4.63
CA GLY A 18 21.10 21.69 -5.45
C GLY A 18 21.50 21.45 -6.93
N GLY A 19 20.70 21.97 -7.87
CA GLY A 19 21.19 22.47 -9.18
C GLY A 19 21.99 21.53 -10.10
N GLY A 20 21.84 20.21 -10.00
CA GLY A 20 22.31 19.26 -11.01
C GLY A 20 23.74 18.72 -10.88
N GLY A 21 24.48 19.07 -9.82
CA GLY A 21 25.83 18.54 -9.57
C GLY A 21 26.15 18.26 -8.09
N GLY A 22 25.14 18.30 -7.21
CA GLY A 22 25.31 18.15 -5.76
C GLY A 22 25.15 16.71 -5.25
N VAL A 23 25.52 16.55 -3.98
CA VAL A 23 25.33 15.36 -3.13
C VAL A 23 24.09 14.56 -3.51
N THR A 24 24.27 13.26 -3.74
CA THR A 24 23.15 12.34 -4.00
C THR A 24 23.05 11.32 -2.87
N PHE A 25 21.84 11.12 -2.35
CA PHE A 25 21.53 10.07 -1.39
C PHE A 25 20.64 9.03 -2.04
N THR A 26 21.13 7.79 -2.19
CA THR A 26 20.34 6.67 -2.69
C THR A 26 19.44 6.15 -1.57
N VAL A 27 18.13 6.26 -1.75
CA VAL A 27 17.13 5.77 -0.80
C VAL A 27 16.84 4.30 -1.06
N GLN A 28 17.11 3.47 -0.06
CA GLN A 28 16.89 2.02 -0.11
C GLN A 28 15.64 1.59 0.66
N ASP A 29 15.32 2.30 1.75
CA ASP A 29 14.17 2.04 2.59
C ASP A 29 13.56 3.34 3.13
N VAL A 30 12.25 3.35 3.36
CA VAL A 30 11.53 4.49 3.91
C VAL A 30 10.55 3.98 4.96
N LYS A 31 10.60 4.54 6.17
CA LYS A 31 9.75 4.12 7.29
C LYS A 31 9.30 5.28 8.14
N VAL A 32 8.20 5.11 8.86
CA VAL A 32 7.75 6.07 9.87
C VAL A 32 8.34 5.68 11.23
N VAL A 33 8.99 6.63 11.88
CA VAL A 33 9.50 6.51 13.26
C VAL A 33 9.06 7.75 14.01
N ASP A 34 8.31 7.57 15.10
CA ASP A 34 7.81 8.65 15.96
C ASP A 34 7.11 9.79 15.17
N GLY A 35 6.27 9.42 14.21
CA GLY A 35 5.53 10.35 13.34
C GLY A 35 6.36 11.00 12.22
N SER A 36 7.67 10.74 12.16
CA SER A 36 8.56 11.28 11.13
C SER A 36 8.88 10.25 10.05
N VAL A 37 8.97 10.69 8.80
CA VAL A 37 9.37 9.84 7.67
C VAL A 37 10.90 9.81 7.56
N LEU A 38 11.49 8.65 7.87
CA LEU A 38 12.92 8.41 7.78
C LEU A 38 13.27 7.79 6.43
N HIS A 39 14.22 8.41 5.72
CA HIS A 39 14.80 7.87 4.48
C HIS A 39 16.14 7.21 4.81
N LEU A 40 16.25 5.92 4.57
CA LEU A 40 17.45 5.12 4.85
C LEU A 40 18.17 4.79 3.55
N GLY A 41 19.49 4.84 3.57
CA GLY A 41 20.26 4.80 2.34
C GLY A 41 21.71 5.22 2.50
N THR A 42 22.35 5.54 1.37
CA THR A 42 23.78 5.86 1.29
C THR A 42 24.01 7.13 0.47
N PHE A 43 24.93 7.97 0.95
CA PHE A 43 25.41 9.12 0.19
C PHE A 43 26.43 8.70 -0.87
N HIS A 44 26.39 9.38 -2.01
CA HIS A 44 27.33 9.26 -3.11
C HIS A 44 27.80 10.67 -3.49
N GLU A 45 29.11 10.85 -3.56
CA GLU A 45 29.76 12.00 -4.16
C GLU A 45 30.75 11.53 -5.23
N GLU A 46 30.83 12.24 -6.36
CA GLU A 46 31.98 12.12 -7.24
C GLU A 46 33.14 12.94 -6.65
N GLY A 47 34.16 12.28 -6.11
CA GLY A 47 35.49 12.87 -5.89
C GLY A 47 35.79 13.51 -4.52
N ALA A 48 34.93 13.43 -3.50
CA ALA A 48 35.24 13.85 -2.13
C ALA A 48 34.48 13.04 -1.05
N GLU A 49 34.85 13.24 0.22
CA GLU A 49 34.23 12.58 1.39
C GLU A 49 32.73 12.91 1.46
N ALA A 50 31.89 11.87 1.41
CA ALA A 50 30.43 11.97 1.38
C ALA A 50 29.86 12.99 2.39
N GLN A 51 29.36 14.13 1.90
CA GLN A 51 28.71 15.13 2.73
C GLN A 51 27.22 14.80 2.89
N ALA A 52 26.71 14.96 4.10
CA ALA A 52 25.28 14.89 4.37
C ALA A 52 24.58 16.17 3.91
N PHE A 53 23.26 16.11 3.68
CA PHE A 53 22.46 17.31 3.48
C PHE A 53 22.46 18.17 4.76
N ALA A 54 22.72 19.47 4.62
CA ALA A 54 22.55 20.40 5.72
C ALA A 54 21.05 20.55 6.07
N PRO A 55 20.68 20.64 7.36
CA PRO A 55 19.31 20.98 7.74
C PRO A 55 18.84 22.27 7.06
N GLY A 56 17.67 22.23 6.43
CA GLY A 56 17.11 23.36 5.68
C GLY A 56 17.60 23.49 4.23
N ALA A 57 18.45 22.59 3.75
CA ALA A 57 18.86 22.56 2.34
C ALA A 57 17.70 22.13 1.42
N ASP A 58 17.58 22.79 0.28
CA ASP A 58 16.66 22.38 -0.78
C ASP A 58 17.14 21.10 -1.47
N VAL A 59 16.24 20.13 -1.57
CA VAL A 59 16.51 18.84 -2.20
C VAL A 59 15.37 18.42 -3.12
N THR A 60 15.70 17.68 -4.18
CA THR A 60 14.71 17.03 -5.05
C THR A 60 14.66 15.53 -4.76
N VAL A 61 13.46 15.00 -4.48
CA VAL A 61 13.26 13.56 -4.27
C VAL A 61 12.78 12.92 -5.58
N HIS A 62 13.56 11.98 -6.10
CA HIS A 62 13.21 11.16 -7.25
C HIS A 62 12.84 9.75 -6.76
N ILE A 63 11.64 9.29 -7.07
CA ILE A 63 11.21 7.92 -6.77
C ILE A 63 11.44 7.01 -7.97
N ASP A 64 11.71 5.73 -7.70
CA ASP A 64 11.60 4.68 -8.71
C ASP A 64 10.12 4.51 -9.10
N ALA A 65 9.76 5.05 -10.27
CA ALA A 65 8.39 5.09 -10.74
C ALA A 65 7.84 3.68 -11.06
N ASP A 66 8.68 2.79 -11.58
CA ASP A 66 8.28 1.44 -11.94
C ASP A 66 7.98 0.61 -10.68
N ARG A 67 8.88 0.68 -9.69
CA ARG A 67 8.64 0.06 -8.37
C ARG A 67 7.38 0.62 -7.73
N ARG A 68 7.20 1.94 -7.73
CA ARG A 68 6.00 2.57 -7.15
C ARG A 68 4.72 2.05 -7.82
N LEU A 69 4.70 2.01 -9.14
CA LEU A 69 3.53 1.59 -9.89
C LEU A 69 3.23 0.09 -9.70
N LEU A 70 4.26 -0.74 -9.66
CA LEU A 70 4.12 -2.18 -9.37
C LEU A 70 3.52 -2.40 -7.97
N ASN A 71 4.08 -1.75 -6.94
CA ASN A 71 3.59 -1.86 -5.57
C ASN A 71 2.13 -1.40 -5.46
N ALA A 72 1.78 -0.27 -6.10
CA ALA A 72 0.40 0.22 -6.12
C ALA A 72 -0.57 -0.75 -6.80
N ARG A 73 -0.15 -1.41 -7.89
CA ARG A 73 -0.96 -2.44 -8.57
C ARG A 73 -1.19 -3.66 -7.69
N ILE A 74 -0.14 -4.15 -7.02
CA ILE A 74 -0.25 -5.32 -6.14
C ILE A 74 -1.17 -5.02 -4.95
N HIS A 75 -0.99 -3.86 -4.31
CA HIS A 75 -1.84 -3.45 -3.19
C HIS A 75 -3.31 -3.29 -3.62
N SER A 76 -3.55 -2.62 -4.75
CA SER A 76 -4.90 -2.50 -5.33
C SER A 76 -5.49 -3.87 -5.69
N GLY A 77 -4.67 -4.80 -6.17
CA GLY A 77 -5.06 -6.18 -6.43
C GLY A 77 -5.51 -6.93 -5.17
N GLY A 78 -4.91 -6.63 -4.01
CA GLY A 78 -5.35 -7.12 -2.70
C GLY A 78 -6.77 -6.68 -2.38
N HIS A 79 -7.06 -5.38 -2.48
CA HIS A 79 -8.42 -4.87 -2.29
C HIS A 79 -9.41 -5.42 -3.32
N LEU A 80 -8.98 -5.61 -4.57
CA LEU A 80 -9.82 -6.19 -5.60
C LEU A 80 -10.17 -7.65 -5.29
N LEU A 81 -9.27 -8.39 -4.65
CA LEU A 81 -9.52 -9.75 -4.18
C LEU A 81 -10.59 -9.78 -3.08
N ASP A 82 -10.59 -8.84 -2.13
CA ASP A 82 -11.65 -8.73 -1.11
C ASP A 82 -13.04 -8.51 -1.75
N VAL A 83 -13.09 -7.66 -2.78
CA VAL A 83 -14.32 -7.42 -3.57
C VAL A 83 -14.75 -8.71 -4.30
N ALA A 84 -13.80 -9.39 -4.95
CA ALA A 84 -14.09 -10.65 -5.65
C ALA A 84 -14.61 -11.73 -4.68
N MET A 85 -13.97 -11.91 -3.53
CA MET A 85 -14.41 -12.81 -2.46
C MET A 85 -15.85 -12.53 -2.04
N THR A 86 -16.18 -11.26 -1.86
CA THR A 86 -17.56 -10.85 -1.56
C THR A 86 -18.53 -11.22 -2.68
N ASN A 87 -18.18 -10.92 -3.94
CA ASN A 87 -19.03 -11.20 -5.10
C ASN A 87 -19.25 -12.70 -5.36
N VAL A 88 -18.28 -13.55 -5.01
CA VAL A 88 -18.40 -15.02 -5.15
C VAL A 88 -19.01 -15.70 -3.90
N GLY A 89 -19.53 -14.92 -2.95
CA GLY A 89 -20.28 -15.43 -1.79
C GLY A 89 -19.43 -15.75 -0.55
N PHE A 90 -18.16 -15.34 -0.53
CA PHE A 90 -17.21 -15.54 0.57
C PHE A 90 -16.79 -14.23 1.25
N GLY A 91 -17.67 -13.22 1.25
CA GLY A 91 -17.43 -11.94 1.94
C GLY A 91 -17.37 -12.08 3.46
N PRO A 92 -17.34 -10.94 4.20
CA PRO A 92 -17.11 -10.92 5.65
C PRO A 92 -18.10 -11.71 6.52
N GLY A 93 -19.28 -12.06 6.00
CA GLY A 93 -20.22 -12.97 6.69
C GLY A 93 -19.76 -14.44 6.72
N VAL A 94 -18.79 -14.81 5.89
CA VAL A 94 -18.25 -16.18 5.76
C VAL A 94 -16.76 -16.19 6.08
N LEU A 95 -15.98 -15.33 5.41
CA LEU A 95 -14.54 -15.19 5.58
C LEU A 95 -14.20 -13.71 5.80
N VAL A 96 -13.72 -13.39 6.99
CA VAL A 96 -13.37 -12.02 7.39
C VAL A 96 -11.92 -11.74 7.00
N PRO A 97 -11.64 -10.70 6.18
CA PRO A 97 -10.26 -10.30 5.88
C PRO A 97 -9.49 -9.97 7.17
N ALA A 98 -8.26 -10.46 7.28
CA ALA A 98 -7.45 -10.32 8.49
C ALA A 98 -6.13 -9.60 8.22
N LYS A 99 -5.28 -10.16 7.36
CA LYS A 99 -3.93 -9.64 7.10
C LYS A 99 -3.64 -9.63 5.61
N GLY A 100 -3.01 -8.57 5.13
CA GLY A 100 -2.49 -8.48 3.77
C GLY A 100 -0.97 -8.34 3.76
N LEU A 101 -0.33 -8.97 2.79
CA LEU A 101 1.04 -8.66 2.38
C LEU A 101 1.02 -8.39 0.87
N HIS A 102 1.65 -7.31 0.45
CA HIS A 102 1.53 -6.79 -0.92
C HIS A 102 2.91 -6.53 -1.52
N THR A 103 3.85 -7.45 -1.31
CA THR A 103 5.14 -7.43 -2.00
C THR A 103 5.06 -8.23 -3.31
N PRO A 104 5.87 -7.92 -4.33
CA PRO A 104 5.91 -8.68 -5.58
C PRO A 104 6.19 -10.18 -5.38
N GLU A 105 6.96 -10.54 -4.37
CA GLU A 105 7.40 -11.90 -4.10
C GLU A 105 6.38 -12.72 -3.31
N GLN A 106 5.55 -12.06 -2.48
CA GLN A 106 4.69 -12.72 -1.49
C GLN A 106 3.34 -12.00 -1.32
N ALA A 107 2.66 -11.70 -2.42
CA ALA A 107 1.35 -11.05 -2.37
C ALA A 107 0.25 -12.02 -1.91
N TYR A 108 -0.44 -11.70 -0.81
CA TYR A 108 -1.60 -12.46 -0.32
C TYR A 108 -2.56 -11.59 0.51
N VAL A 109 -3.79 -12.12 0.68
CA VAL A 109 -4.73 -11.70 1.72
C VAL A 109 -5.14 -12.95 2.51
N GLU A 110 -5.00 -12.89 3.83
CA GLU A 110 -5.43 -13.90 4.77
C GLU A 110 -6.85 -13.59 5.26
N TYR A 111 -7.66 -14.64 5.38
CA TYR A 111 -9.03 -14.54 5.86
C TYR A 111 -9.25 -15.46 7.07
N THR A 112 -10.00 -14.97 8.04
CA THR A 112 -10.42 -15.72 9.23
C THR A 112 -11.84 -16.25 9.03
N GLY A 113 -12.05 -17.54 9.30
CA GLY A 113 -13.37 -18.18 9.24
C GLY A 113 -13.25 -19.66 8.96
N LYS A 114 -14.39 -20.33 8.77
CA LYS A 114 -14.43 -21.77 8.47
C LYS A 114 -14.70 -21.97 6.98
N ALA A 115 -13.72 -22.56 6.30
CA ALA A 115 -13.83 -23.00 4.90
C ALA A 115 -14.13 -24.51 4.80
N GLU A 116 -14.85 -25.07 5.78
CA GLU A 116 -15.18 -26.50 5.80
C GLU A 116 -16.07 -26.84 4.59
N GLY A 117 -15.69 -27.86 3.83
CA GLY A 117 -16.43 -28.28 2.62
C GLY A 117 -16.26 -27.37 1.40
N LEU A 118 -15.33 -26.41 1.44
CA LEU A 118 -15.11 -25.48 0.34
C LEU A 118 -14.49 -26.18 -0.87
N ASP A 119 -15.17 -26.11 -2.01
CA ASP A 119 -14.64 -26.54 -3.30
C ASP A 119 -13.58 -25.54 -3.77
N LYS A 120 -12.32 -25.87 -3.50
CA LYS A 120 -11.17 -24.99 -3.77
C LYS A 120 -10.98 -24.73 -5.25
N ASP A 121 -11.21 -25.74 -6.10
CA ASP A 121 -11.02 -25.62 -7.53
C ASP A 121 -12.08 -24.70 -8.13
N LYS A 122 -13.33 -24.86 -7.69
CA LYS A 122 -14.41 -23.94 -8.05
C LYS A 122 -14.13 -22.52 -7.56
N LEU A 123 -13.74 -22.33 -6.30
CA LEU A 123 -13.44 -20.99 -5.77
C LEU A 123 -12.34 -20.30 -6.57
N MET A 124 -11.25 -21.03 -6.87
CA MET A 124 -10.15 -20.48 -7.67
C MET A 124 -10.61 -20.09 -9.09
N ALA A 125 -11.46 -20.89 -9.73
CA ALA A 125 -12.03 -20.59 -11.03
C ALA A 125 -12.93 -19.35 -10.99
N ASP A 126 -13.83 -19.27 -10.01
CA ASP A 126 -14.76 -18.16 -9.83
C ASP A 126 -14.01 -16.85 -9.53
N LEU A 127 -13.02 -16.88 -8.63
CA LEU A 127 -12.19 -15.71 -8.31
C LEU A 127 -11.39 -15.22 -9.52
N LYS A 128 -10.81 -16.14 -10.31
CA LYS A 128 -10.07 -15.76 -11.52
C LYS A 128 -10.99 -15.07 -12.54
N ALA A 129 -12.19 -15.60 -12.75
CA ALA A 129 -13.18 -15.02 -13.64
C ALA A 129 -13.63 -13.63 -13.13
N GLU A 130 -13.94 -13.53 -11.84
CA GLU A 130 -14.45 -12.29 -11.25
C GLU A 130 -13.40 -11.18 -11.20
N MET A 131 -12.17 -11.49 -10.79
CA MET A 131 -11.08 -10.51 -10.82
C MET A 131 -10.81 -10.01 -12.23
N SER A 132 -10.81 -10.90 -13.24
CA SER A 132 -10.63 -10.51 -14.64
C SER A 132 -11.75 -9.58 -15.11
N ARG A 133 -13.00 -9.88 -14.74
CA ARG A 133 -14.17 -9.04 -15.04
C ARG A 133 -14.05 -7.67 -14.40
N LEU A 134 -13.67 -7.60 -13.11
CA LEU A 134 -13.53 -6.35 -12.37
C LEU A 134 -12.41 -5.46 -12.95
N VAL A 135 -11.27 -6.06 -13.33
CA VAL A 135 -10.19 -5.34 -14.01
C VAL A 135 -10.67 -4.78 -15.35
N ALA A 136 -11.35 -5.59 -16.16
CA ALA A 136 -11.86 -5.16 -17.47
C ALA A 136 -12.92 -4.05 -17.35
N ALA A 137 -13.71 -4.06 -16.27
CA ALA A 137 -14.72 -3.04 -16.00
C ALA A 137 -14.12 -1.66 -15.65
N GLY A 138 -12.86 -1.57 -15.21
CA GLY A 138 -12.17 -0.30 -14.97
C GLY A 138 -12.79 0.55 -13.87
N GLY A 139 -13.01 -0.03 -12.68
CA GLY A 139 -13.57 0.66 -11.52
C GLY A 139 -12.70 1.83 -11.03
N ARG A 140 -13.32 2.79 -10.34
CA ARG A 140 -12.60 3.91 -9.71
C ARG A 140 -12.18 3.52 -8.29
N SER A 141 -10.93 3.80 -7.94
CA SER A 141 -10.45 3.83 -6.56
C SER A 141 -10.25 5.28 -6.11
N ALA A 142 -10.68 5.57 -4.89
CA ALA A 142 -10.52 6.89 -4.27
C ALA A 142 -10.19 6.70 -2.79
N ALA A 143 -9.48 7.67 -2.22
CA ALA A 143 -9.18 7.74 -0.79
C ALA A 143 -9.40 9.18 -0.33
N GLY A 144 -9.87 9.39 0.89
CA GLY A 144 -10.24 10.71 1.37
C GLY A 144 -10.40 10.73 2.87
N ILE A 145 -9.98 11.83 3.51
CA ILE A 145 -10.16 12.00 4.95
C ILE A 145 -11.62 12.38 5.21
N MET A 146 -12.28 11.62 6.06
CA MET A 146 -13.69 11.82 6.42
C MET A 146 -13.82 11.82 7.94
N THR A 147 -14.92 12.38 8.47
CA THR A 147 -15.28 12.14 9.87
C THR A 147 -15.59 10.67 10.09
N TYR A 148 -15.44 10.18 11.33
CA TYR A 148 -15.78 8.80 11.68
C TYR A 148 -17.16 8.37 11.16
N ASP A 149 -18.20 9.18 11.42
CA ASP A 149 -19.57 8.84 11.04
C ASP A 149 -19.76 8.78 9.52
N ALA A 150 -19.18 9.73 8.79
CA ALA A 150 -19.27 9.77 7.33
C ALA A 150 -18.49 8.61 6.68
N ALA A 151 -17.34 8.24 7.24
CA ALA A 151 -16.60 7.05 6.81
C ALA A 151 -17.38 5.76 7.09
N ALA A 152 -18.00 5.64 8.28
CA ALA A 152 -18.83 4.49 8.61
C ALA A 152 -20.00 4.35 7.64
N GLU A 153 -20.72 5.44 7.35
CA GLU A 153 -21.81 5.46 6.36
C GLU A 153 -21.33 5.02 4.97
N ALA A 154 -20.20 5.58 4.50
CA ALA A 154 -19.61 5.23 3.21
C ALA A 154 -19.13 3.76 3.11
N CYS A 155 -18.77 3.15 4.25
CA CYS A 155 -18.23 1.79 4.33
C CYS A 155 -19.25 0.72 4.80
N GLY A 156 -20.55 0.97 4.63
CA GLY A 156 -21.58 -0.04 4.94
C GLY A 156 -22.09 -0.01 6.38
N GLY A 157 -21.95 1.13 7.06
CA GLY A 157 -22.54 1.45 8.36
C GLY A 157 -21.64 1.19 9.57
N SER A 158 -20.42 0.70 9.38
CA SER A 158 -19.47 0.48 10.49
C SER A 158 -18.03 0.53 10.00
N LEU A 159 -17.11 0.87 10.91
CA LEU A 159 -15.66 0.82 10.67
C LEU A 159 -15.02 -0.28 11.53
N PRO A 160 -13.83 -0.76 11.14
CA PRO A 160 -13.08 -1.70 11.97
C PRO A 160 -12.84 -1.17 13.39
N PRO A 161 -12.83 -2.05 14.41
CA PRO A 161 -12.83 -1.65 15.83
C PRO A 161 -11.54 -0.94 16.27
N TYR A 162 -10.46 -1.04 15.49
CA TYR A 162 -9.20 -0.34 15.76
C TYR A 162 -9.20 1.12 15.28
N ILE A 163 -10.22 1.56 14.53
CA ILE A 163 -10.39 2.97 14.17
C ILE A 163 -11.06 3.70 15.34
N PRO A 164 -10.41 4.71 15.96
CA PRO A 164 -10.97 5.38 17.12
C PRO A 164 -12.23 6.18 16.81
N LEU A 165 -13.23 6.12 17.68
CA LEU A 165 -14.42 6.99 17.62
C LEU A 165 -14.00 8.47 17.64
N GLY A 166 -14.65 9.29 16.81
CA GLY A 166 -14.34 10.72 16.68
C GLY A 166 -13.06 11.04 15.90
N SER A 167 -12.35 10.04 15.38
CA SER A 167 -11.20 10.27 14.49
C SER A 167 -11.62 10.75 13.10
N SER A 168 -10.63 11.11 12.28
CA SER A 168 -10.82 11.36 10.85
C SER A 168 -9.99 10.38 10.02
N PRO A 169 -10.47 9.15 9.81
CA PRO A 169 -9.76 8.17 9.01
C PRO A 169 -9.67 8.61 7.54
N ARG A 170 -8.68 8.06 6.82
CA ARG A 170 -8.45 8.26 5.40
C ARG A 170 -8.91 7.06 4.58
#